data_AF-A0A7X7QE89-F1
#
_entry.id   AF-A0A7X7QE89-F1
#
_cell.length_a   1.000
_cell.length_b   1.000
_cell.length_c   1.000
_cell.angle_alpha   90.00
_cell.angle_beta   90.00
_cell.angle_gamma   90.00
#
_symmetry.space_group_name_H-M   'P 1'
#
loop_
_entity.id
_entity.type
_entity.pdbx_description
1 polymer ?
#
loop_
_entity_poly.entity_id
_entity_poly.type
_entity_poly.pdbx_seq_one_letter_code
_entity_poly.pdbx_strand_id
1 'polypeptide(L)'
;MTNPNRDRGDEWLERAACRAEHVDPEWFFSADKLERRWALEICGGCPVTLECLASDVDGLGIRGGLDLEENRRAARNARQRARRVRGGA
;
A
#
# COMPACT_ATOMS: atom_id res chain seq x y z
N MET A 1 12.50 -6.17 30.44
CA MET A 1 12.04 -7.39 29.72
C MET A 1 11.89 -7.02 28.24
N THR A 2 12.98 -7.05 27.47
CA THR A 2 12.94 -6.87 26.00
C THR A 2 13.50 -8.15 25.41
N ASN A 3 12.71 -8.81 24.57
CA ASN A 3 13.06 -10.08 23.95
C ASN A 3 13.89 -9.78 22.67
N PRO A 4 15.21 -10.05 22.64
CA PRO A 4 16.12 -9.67 21.54
C PRO A 4 15.93 -10.50 20.25
N ASN A 5 14.85 -11.27 20.17
CA ASN A 5 14.55 -12.16 19.05
C ASN A 5 13.36 -11.67 18.19
N ARG A 6 12.65 -10.60 18.60
CA ARG A 6 11.64 -9.95 17.74
C ARG A 6 12.30 -9.12 16.64
N ASP A 7 13.49 -8.57 16.90
CA ASP A 7 14.18 -7.65 16.00
C ASP A 7 14.70 -8.29 14.69
N ARG A 8 14.99 -9.59 14.66
CA ARG A 8 15.54 -10.24 13.44
C ARG A 8 14.52 -10.47 12.31
N GLY A 9 13.22 -10.40 12.61
CA GLY A 9 12.15 -10.58 11.61
C GLY A 9 11.66 -9.27 10.99
N ASP A 10 12.06 -8.13 11.57
CA ASP A 10 11.49 -6.81 11.32
C ASP A 10 12.52 -5.83 10.73
N GLU A 11 13.73 -6.26 10.39
CA GLU A 11 14.79 -5.42 9.78
C GLU A 11 14.32 -4.76 8.46
N TRP A 12 13.36 -5.39 7.76
CA TRP A 12 12.73 -4.80 6.59
C TRP A 12 11.81 -3.62 6.93
N LEU A 13 11.25 -3.53 8.15
CA LEU A 13 10.47 -2.37 8.60
C LEU A 13 11.35 -1.11 8.72
N GLU A 14 12.62 -1.26 9.08
CA GLU A 14 13.57 -0.13 9.13
C GLU A 14 13.87 0.43 7.73
N ARG A 15 13.70 -0.40 6.70
CA ARG A 15 13.89 -0.05 5.29
C ARG A 15 12.59 0.41 4.61
N ALA A 16 11.48 0.48 5.34
CA ALA A 16 10.18 0.86 4.80
C ALA A 16 10.12 2.38 4.54
N ALA A 17 9.79 2.75 3.29
CA ALA A 17 9.71 4.16 2.88
C ALA A 17 8.63 4.94 3.65
N CYS A 18 7.56 4.28 4.09
CA CYS A 18 6.49 4.90 4.89
C CYS A 18 6.94 5.35 6.30
N ARG A 19 8.13 4.94 6.74
CA ARG A 19 8.68 5.25 8.06
C ARG A 19 9.70 6.41 8.02
N ALA A 20 9.95 6.99 6.85
CA ALA A 20 10.88 8.09 6.70
C ALA A 20 10.38 9.36 7.42
N GLU A 21 11.29 10.17 7.96
CA GLU A 21 10.96 11.35 8.79
C GLU A 21 10.07 12.39 8.10
N HIS A 22 10.09 12.46 6.77
CA HIS A 22 9.30 13.40 5.97
C HIS A 22 7.91 12.88 5.61
N VAL A 23 7.57 11.67 6.02
CA VAL A 23 6.31 11.00 5.71
C VAL A 23 5.40 11.07 6.91
N ASP A 24 4.23 11.71 6.72
CA ASP A 24 3.22 11.74 7.77
C ASP A 24 2.42 10.41 7.77
N PRO A 25 2.40 9.68 8.90
CA PRO A 25 1.59 8.47 9.04
C PRO A 25 0.10 8.71 8.79
N GLU A 26 -0.44 9.91 9.07
CA GLU A 26 -1.86 10.22 8.91
C GLU A 26 -2.30 10.17 7.45
N TRP A 27 -1.39 10.39 6.50
CA TRP A 27 -1.69 10.31 5.06
C TRP A 27 -2.17 8.92 4.63
N PHE A 28 -1.73 7.86 5.32
CA PHE A 28 -2.12 6.47 5.02
C PHE A 28 -3.54 6.11 5.49
N PHE A 29 -4.12 6.93 6.37
CA PHE A 29 -5.44 6.76 6.95
C PHE A 29 -6.42 7.87 6.58
N SER A 30 -5.93 8.95 5.96
CA SER A 30 -6.74 10.10 5.61
C SER A 30 -7.79 9.78 4.54
N ALA A 31 -8.90 10.52 4.60
CA ALA A 31 -9.92 10.56 3.55
C ALA A 31 -9.61 11.62 2.47
N ASP A 32 -8.65 12.52 2.71
CA ASP A 32 -8.27 13.54 1.74
C ASP A 32 -7.57 12.93 0.52
N LYS A 33 -7.95 13.39 -0.67
CA LYS A 33 -7.46 12.80 -1.93
C LYS A 33 -5.98 13.10 -2.18
N LEU A 34 -5.48 14.25 -1.75
CA LEU A 34 -4.09 14.64 -1.95
C LEU A 34 -3.18 13.85 -1.01
N GLU A 35 -3.56 13.74 0.26
CA GLU A 35 -2.83 12.96 1.26
C GLU A 35 -2.77 11.47 0.87
N ARG A 36 -3.90 10.91 0.43
CA ARG A 36 -3.96 9.54 -0.09
C ARG A 36 -3.06 9.34 -1.30
N ARG A 37 -2.97 10.33 -2.21
CA ARG A 37 -2.09 10.28 -3.37
C ARG A 37 -0.62 10.25 -2.97
N TRP A 38 -0.22 11.05 -1.99
CA TRP A 38 1.14 11.04 -1.46
C TRP A 38 1.48 9.71 -0.80
N ALA A 39 0.58 9.17 0.03
CA ALA A 39 0.76 7.86 0.64
C ALA A 39 0.91 6.75 -0.42
N LEU A 40 0.12 6.78 -1.50
CA LEU A 40 0.24 5.84 -2.62
C LEU A 40 1.59 5.93 -3.35
N GLU A 41 2.07 7.15 -3.61
CA GLU A 41 3.35 7.37 -4.28
C GLU A 41 4.52 6.80 -3.45
N ILE A 42 4.49 7.06 -2.14
CA ILE A 42 5.48 6.52 -1.18
C ILE A 42 5.39 4.99 -1.11
N CYS A 43 4.17 4.45 -0.97
CA CYS A 43 3.98 3.03 -0.79
C CYS A 43 4.30 2.23 -2.07
N GLY A 44 4.04 2.80 -3.25
CA GLY A 44 4.35 2.19 -4.54
C GLY A 44 5.84 2.17 -4.89
N GLY A 45 6.63 3.09 -4.32
CA GLY A 45 8.09 3.10 -4.43
C GLY A 45 8.81 2.33 -3.33
N CYS A 46 8.08 1.67 -2.42
CA CYS A 46 8.67 1.08 -1.22
C CYS A 46 9.50 -0.18 -1.56
N PRO A 47 10.78 -0.25 -1.17
CA PRO A 47 11.67 -1.36 -1.53
C PRO A 47 11.30 -2.69 -0.85
N VAL A 48 10.52 -2.62 0.22
CA VAL A 48 10.11 -3.79 1.03
C VAL A 48 8.68 -4.20 0.76
N THR A 49 8.17 -3.95 -0.45
CA THR A 49 6.77 -4.24 -0.80
C THR A 49 6.43 -5.73 -0.64
N LEU A 50 7.36 -6.63 -0.97
CA LEU A 50 7.13 -8.08 -0.88
C LEU A 50 7.08 -8.55 0.57
N GLU A 51 8.01 -8.09 1.41
CA GLU A 51 8.08 -8.36 2.84
C GLU A 51 6.89 -7.73 3.56
N CYS A 52 6.53 -6.51 3.19
CA CYS A 52 5.35 -5.80 3.68
C CYS A 52 4.07 -6.57 3.38
N LEU A 53 3.91 -7.14 2.18
CA LEU A 53 2.73 -7.94 1.83
C LEU A 53 2.75 -9.34 2.48
N ALA A 54 3.93 -9.92 2.70
CA ALA A 54 4.08 -11.22 3.35
C ALA A 54 3.92 -11.14 4.87
N SER A 55 4.13 -9.97 5.46
CA SER A 55 3.92 -9.73 6.88
C SER A 55 2.42 -9.65 7.19
N ASP A 56 1.94 -10.51 8.08
CA ASP A 56 0.54 -10.58 8.52
C ASP A 56 0.19 -9.43 9.48
N VAL A 57 0.74 -8.24 9.25
CA VAL A 57 0.45 -7.03 10.02
C VAL A 57 -1.00 -6.65 9.76
N ASP A 58 -1.87 -6.93 10.72
CA ASP A 58 -3.25 -6.44 10.71
C ASP A 58 -3.26 -4.93 10.91
N GLY A 59 -3.80 -4.19 9.94
CA GLY A 59 -3.85 -2.74 9.96
C GLY A 59 -4.73 -2.18 8.86
N LEU A 60 -5.56 -1.19 9.20
CA LEU A 60 -6.29 -0.37 8.23
C LEU A 60 -5.26 0.55 7.51
N GLY A 61 -5.42 0.82 6.22
CA GLY A 61 -4.54 1.77 5.49
C GLY A 61 -3.95 1.25 4.18
N ILE A 62 -3.22 2.12 3.47
CA ILE A 62 -2.59 1.84 2.17
C ILE A 62 -1.37 0.91 2.37
N ARG A 63 -1.35 -0.25 1.69
CA ARG A 63 -0.23 -1.21 1.70
C ARG A 63 0.15 -1.61 0.28
N GLY A 64 1.45 -1.78 0.05
CA GLY A 64 1.99 -2.25 -1.24
C GLY A 64 1.57 -1.43 -2.47
N GLY A 65 1.33 -0.12 -2.30
CA GLY A 65 0.94 0.77 -3.39
C GLY A 65 -0.49 0.57 -3.91
N LEU A 66 -1.35 -0.15 -3.18
CA LEU A 66 -2.73 -0.40 -3.59
C LEU A 66 -3.68 0.03 -2.48
N ASP A 67 -4.30 1.19 -2.68
CA ASP A 67 -5.49 1.53 -1.92
C ASP A 67 -6.62 0.56 -2.32
N LEU A 68 -7.32 -0.02 -1.34
CA LEU A 68 -8.45 -0.94 -1.56
C LEU A 68 -9.48 -0.36 -2.55
N GLU A 69 -9.66 0.96 -2.56
CA GLU A 69 -10.57 1.65 -3.46
C GLU A 69 -10.02 1.77 -4.88
N GLU A 70 -8.72 2.02 -5.04
CA GLU A 70 -8.07 2.02 -6.35
C GLU A 70 -8.04 0.63 -6.97
N ASN A 71 -7.80 -0.42 -6.18
CA ASN A 71 -7.85 -1.79 -6.68
C ASN A 71 -9.28 -2.15 -7.13
N ARG A 72 -10.29 -1.75 -6.35
CA ARG A 72 -11.70 -1.84 -6.76
C ARG A 72 -11.99 -1.02 -8.01
N ARG A 73 -11.45 0.19 -8.14
CA ARG A 73 -11.67 1.07 -9.30
C ARG A 73 -10.97 0.54 -10.55
N ALA A 74 -9.73 0.08 -10.44
CA ALA A 74 -8.95 -0.56 -11.48
C ALA A 74 -9.65 -1.84 -11.95
N ALA A 75 -10.11 -2.69 -11.03
CA ALA A 75 -10.91 -3.87 -11.36
C ALA A 75 -12.22 -3.51 -12.07
N ARG A 76 -12.95 -2.48 -11.61
CA ARG A 76 -14.15 -1.97 -12.29
C ARG A 76 -13.83 -1.46 -13.70
N ASN A 77 -12.76 -0.68 -13.87
CA ASN A 77 -12.35 -0.14 -15.17
C ASN A 77 -11.88 -1.23 -16.13
N ALA A 78 -11.11 -2.22 -15.65
CA ALA A 78 -10.69 -3.38 -16.43
C ALA A 78 -11.89 -4.19 -16.92
N ARG A 79 -12.90 -4.42 -16.06
CA ARG A 79 -14.17 -5.08 -16.45
C ARG A 79 -14.92 -4.29 -17.51
N GLN A 80 -15.02 -2.97 -17.36
CA GLN A 80 -15.67 -2.10 -18.36
C GLN A 80 -14.95 -2.14 -19.72
N ARG A 81 -13.61 -2.08 -19.71
CA ARG A 81 -12.79 -2.23 -20.91
C ARG A 81 -13.00 -3.59 -21.57
N ALA A 82 -12.96 -4.69 -20.80
CA ALA A 82 -13.20 -6.03 -21.31
C ALA A 82 -14.59 -6.20 -21.93
N ARG A 83 -15.63 -5.59 -21.33
CA ARG A 83 -16.98 -5.57 -21.91
C ARG A 83 -17.04 -4.83 -23.24
N ARG A 84 -16.33 -3.69 -23.35
CA ARG A 84 -16.28 -2.89 -24.58
C ARG A 84 -15.57 -3.62 -25.73
N VAL A 85 -14.54 -4.41 -25.42
CA VAL A 85 -13.84 -5.25 -26.41
C VAL A 85 -14.70 -6.43 -26.86
N ARG A 86 -15.54 -7.00 -25.98
CA ARG A 86 -16.40 -8.17 -26.31
C ARG A 86 -17.73 -7.81 -26.96
N GLY A 87 -18.20 -6.56 -26.83
CA GLY A 87 -19.48 -6.09 -27.39
C GLY A 87 -19.37 -5.40 -28.75
N GLY A 88 -18.17 -5.36 -29.34
CA GLY A 88 -17.95 -4.84 -30.69
C GLY A 88 -17.66 -5.98 -31.67
N ALA A 89 -18.70 -6.73 -32.02
CA ALA A 89 -18.73 -7.65 -33.15
C ALA A 89 -20.14 -7.66 -33.73
#